data_AF-A0A9Q4PZY4-F1
#
_entry.id   AF-A0A9Q4PZY4-F1
#
_cell.length_a   1.000
_cell.length_b   1.000
_cell.length_c   1.000
_cell.angle_alpha   90.00
_cell.angle_beta   90.00
_cell.angle_gamma   90.00
#
_symmetry.space_group_name_H-M   'P 1'
#
loop_
_entity.id
_entity.type
_entity.pdbx_description
1 polymer ?
#
loop_
_entity_poly.entity_id
_entity_poly.type
_entity_poly.pdbx_seq_one_letter_code
_entity_poly.pdbx_strand_id
1 'polypeptide(L)' 'MPKTTVTKTSSTITNSDGEERTVEQYRTTVPKGIAEAMGLEGERVEWEVKSGNKLEITILDD' A
#
# COMPACT_ATOMS: atom_id res chain seq x y z
N MET A 1 -8.40 -1.36 -18.13
CA MET A 1 -8.27 -1.66 -16.69
C MET A 1 -8.79 -0.48 -15.87
N PRO A 2 -9.43 -0.74 -14.72
CA PRO A 2 -9.83 0.31 -13.79
C PRO A 2 -8.62 1.13 -13.32
N LYS A 3 -8.81 2.45 -13.21
CA LYS A 3 -7.82 3.39 -12.67
C LYS A 3 -8.19 3.67 -11.23
N THR A 4 -7.19 3.74 -10.35
CA THR A 4 -7.37 4.09 -8.95
C THR A 4 -6.47 5.26 -8.59
N THR A 5 -6.86 6.02 -7.57
CA THR A 5 -6.13 7.20 -7.12
C THR A 5 -5.48 6.88 -5.78
N VAL A 6 -4.18 7.13 -5.67
CA VAL A 6 -3.48 7.05 -4.39
C VAL A 6 -3.99 8.17 -3.49
N THR A 7 -4.40 7.80 -2.28
CA THR A 7 -4.83 8.72 -1.23
C THR A 7 -3.84 8.68 -0.08
N LYS A 8 -3.69 9.81 0.61
CA LYS A 8 -2.86 9.94 1.80
C LYS A 8 -3.77 10.17 3.01
N THR A 9 -3.62 9.33 4.03
CA THR A 9 -4.23 9.58 5.35
C THR A 9 -3.12 10.04 6.29
N SER A 10 -3.37 11.10 7.04
CA SER A 10 -2.46 11.61 8.07
C SER A 10 -3.19 11.65 9.41
N SER A 11 -2.55 11.15 10.46
CA SER A 11 -3.09 11.11 11.82
C SER A 11 -2.00 11.41 12.84
N THR A 12 -2.33 12.20 13.85
CA THR A 12 -1.45 12.43 15.00
C THR A 12 -1.69 11.35 16.04
N ILE A 13 -0.62 10.73 16.52
CA ILE A 13 -0.65 9.76 17.61
C ILE A 13 0.20 10.30 18.75
N THR A 14 -0.37 10.36 19.95
CA THR A 14 0.38 10.65 21.17
C THR A 14 0.96 9.35 21.71
N ASN A 15 2.28 9.29 21.84
CA ASN A 15 2.96 8.16 22.45
C ASN A 15 2.77 8.18 23.98
N SER A 16 3.08 7.05 24.62
CA SER A 16 2.98 6.88 26.08
C SER A 16 3.76 7.92 26.88
N ASP A 17 4.84 8.46 26.29
CA ASP A 17 5.72 9.47 26.89
C ASP A 17 5.22 10.91 26.66
N GLY A 18 4.03 11.09 26.07
CA GLY A 18 3.40 12.38 25.80
C GLY A 18 3.87 13.06 24.50
N GLU A 19 4.84 12.48 23.80
CA GLU A 19 5.32 12.99 22.51
C GLU A 19 4.33 12.69 21.38
N GLU A 20 3.99 13.71 20.59
CA GLU A 20 3.13 13.56 19.42
C GLU A 20 3.96 13.17 18.19
N ARG A 21 3.50 12.16 17.46
CA ARG A 21 4.04 11.80 16.15
C ARG A 21 2.95 11.85 15.08
N THR A 22 3.30 12.37 13.92
CA THR A 22 2.47 12.29 12.72
C THR A 22 2.72 10.96 12.02
N VAL A 23 1.66 10.20 11.79
CA VAL A 23 1.68 8.99 10.97
C VAL A 23 1.01 9.29 9.65
N GLU A 24 1.75 9.09 8.55
CA GLU A 24 1.24 9.26 7.20
C GLU A 24 1.19 7.91 6.48
N GLN A 25 0.06 7.60 5.88
CA GLN A 25 -0.15 6.36 5.14
C GLN A 25 -0.68 6.66 3.75
N TYR A 26 0.05 6.23 2.72
CA TYR A 26 -0.42 6.22 1.34
C TYR A 26 -1.12 4.90 1.06
N ARG A 27 -2.27 4.96 0.38
CA ARG A 27 -3.00 3.76 -0.03
C ARG A 27 -3.72 3.96 -1.35
N THR A 28 -3.87 2.86 -2.09
CA THR A 28 -4.81 2.75 -3.20
C THR A 28 -5.56 1.44 -3.08
N THR A 29 -6.77 1.39 -3.62
CA THR A 29 -7.53 0.15 -3.70
C THR A 29 -7.00 -0.69 -4.85
N VAL A 30 -6.82 -2.00 -4.65
CA VAL A 30 -6.59 -2.93 -5.74
C VAL A 30 -7.93 -3.31 -6.37
N PRO A 31 -8.11 -3.16 -7.69
CA PRO A 31 -9.33 -3.60 -8.35
C PRO A 31 -9.59 -5.11 -8.19
N LYS A 32 -10.84 -5.48 -7.90
CA LYS A 32 -11.26 -6.86 -7.63
C LYS A 32 -10.70 -7.89 -8.61
N GLY A 33 -10.86 -7.67 -9.92
CA GLY A 33 -10.40 -8.63 -10.93
C GLY A 33 -8.88 -8.83 -10.96
N ILE A 34 -8.08 -7.83 -10.56
CA ILE A 34 -6.62 -7.98 -10.43
C ILE A 34 -6.30 -8.78 -9.16
N ALA A 35 -6.96 -8.45 -8.04
CA ALA A 35 -6.78 -9.16 -6.79
C ALA A 35 -7.13 -10.65 -6.89
N GLU A 36 -8.23 -10.98 -7.56
CA GLU A 36 -8.64 -12.37 -7.81
C GLU A 36 -7.70 -13.09 -8.79
N ALA A 37 -7.28 -12.43 -9.87
CA ALA A 37 -6.38 -13.03 -10.85
C ALA A 37 -4.97 -13.34 -10.30
N MET A 38 -4.51 -12.54 -9.32
CA MET A 38 -3.22 -12.72 -8.67
C MET A 38 -3.31 -13.43 -7.31
N GLY A 39 -4.51 -13.70 -6.80
CA GLY A 39 -4.69 -14.31 -5.48
C GLY A 39 -4.16 -13.44 -4.32
N LEU A 40 -4.30 -12.11 -4.38
CA LEU A 40 -3.64 -11.19 -3.43
C LEU A 40 -4.17 -11.23 -1.98
N GLU A 41 -5.31 -11.88 -1.74
CA GLU A 41 -5.91 -11.89 -0.41
C GLU A 41 -5.07 -12.73 0.56
N GLY A 42 -4.58 -12.10 1.63
CA GLY A 42 -3.73 -12.75 2.63
C GLY A 42 -2.26 -12.82 2.26
N GLU A 43 -1.91 -12.50 1.01
CA GLU A 43 -0.54 -12.57 0.52
C GLU A 43 0.36 -11.44 1.03
N ARG A 44 1.65 -11.76 1.20
CA ARG A 44 2.68 -10.76 1.44
C ARG A 44 3.25 -10.32 0.10
N VAL A 45 3.39 -9.00 -0.07
CA VAL A 45 3.89 -8.42 -1.30
C VAL A 45 5.09 -7.51 -1.05
N GLU A 46 6.03 -7.54 -1.98
CA GLU A 46 7.12 -6.58 -2.09
C GLU A 46 6.78 -5.52 -3.15
N TRP A 47 7.20 -4.29 -2.91
CA TRP A 47 6.96 -3.15 -3.79
C TRP A 47 8.29 -2.56 -4.25
N GLU A 48 8.47 -2.41 -5.56
CA GLU A 48 9.70 -1.85 -6.14
C GLU A 48 9.40 -0.78 -7.20
N VAL A 49 10.18 0.31 -7.20
CA VAL A 49 10.14 1.30 -8.28
C VAL A 49 10.99 0.80 -9.46
N LYS A 50 10.34 0.17 -10.44
CA LYS A 50 11.00 -0.32 -11.66
C LYS A 50 11.49 0.80 -12.58
N SER A 51 10.73 1.90 -12.69
CA SER A 51 11.12 3.13 -13.38
C SER A 51 10.32 4.33 -12.87
N GLY A 52 10.69 5.56 -13.26
CA GLY A 52 10.11 6.80 -12.69
C GLY A 52 8.58 6.95 -12.73
N ASN A 53 7.88 6.15 -13.53
CA ASN A 53 6.41 6.08 -13.59
C ASN A 53 5.85 4.65 -13.53
N LYS A 54 6.65 3.67 -13.11
CA LYS A 54 6.24 2.25 -13.01
C LYS A 54 6.63 1.68 -11.65
N LEU A 55 5.64 1.13 -10.98
CA LEU A 55 5.78 0.37 -9.75
C LEU A 55 5.55 -1.11 -10.10
N GLU A 56 6.39 -1.99 -9.56
CA GLU A 56 6.27 -3.43 -9.64
C GLU A 56 5.85 -3.97 -8.26
N ILE A 57 4.97 -4.96 -8.27
CA ILE A 57 4.50 -5.66 -7.07
C ILE A 57 4.77 -7.14 -7.29
N THR A 58 5.45 -7.76 -6.33
CA THR A 58 5.80 -9.18 -6.37
C THR A 58 5.20 -9.87 -5.15
N ILE A 59 4.49 -10.98 -5.35
CA ILE A 59 4.03 -11.85 -4.25
C ILE A 59 5.25 -12.61 -3.73
N LEU A 60 5.42 -12.63 -2.42
CA LEU A 60 6.53 -13.31 -1.76
C LEU A 60 6.07 -14.71 -1.32
N ASP A 61 6.73 -15.73 -1.84
CA ASP A 61 6.63 -17.10 -1.33
C ASP A 61 7.60 -17.26 -0.15
N ASP A 62 7.12 -17.13 1.09
CA ASP A 62 7.84 -17.52 2.32
C ASP A 62 7.64 -19.02 2.60
#